data_AF-A0A645DVA1-F1
#
_entry.id   AF-A0A645DVA1-F1
#
_cell.length_a   1.000
_cell.length_b   1.000
_cell.length_c   1.000
_cell.angle_alpha   90.00
_cell.angle_beta   90.00
_cell.angle_gamma   90.00
#
_symmetry.space_group_name_H-M   'P 1'
#
loop_
_entity.id
_entity.type
_entity.pdbx_description
1 polymer ?
#
loop_
_entity_poly.entity_id
_entity_poly.type
_entity_poly.pdbx_seq_one_letter_code
_entity_poly.pdbx_strand_id
1 'polypeptide(L)' 'MLDVDYSIAVRTGLQCAPKVHENIGTFDMHGTVRMSIGAFTTESEVDSAIEAVKEIASIKN' A
#
# COMPACT_ATOMS: atom_id res chain seq x y z
N MET A 1 0.10 -7.19 -8.84
CA MET A 1 1.20 -6.52 -8.12
C MET A 1 1.15 -5.03 -8.47
N LEU A 2 1.08 -4.12 -7.48
CA LEU A 2 0.75 -2.69 -7.70
C LEU A 2 1.76 -1.96 -8.60
N ASP A 3 3.05 -2.25 -8.46
CA ASP A 3 4.13 -1.63 -9.21
C ASP A 3 4.18 -2.10 -10.67
N VAL A 4 4.00 -3.41 -10.92
CA VAL A 4 4.09 -4.00 -12.26
C VAL A 4 2.80 -3.85 -13.06
N ASP A 5 1.66 -4.17 -12.45
CA ASP A 5 0.38 -4.25 -13.19
C ASP A 5 -0.32 -2.89 -13.29
N TYR A 6 -0.09 -2.00 -12.31
CA TYR A 6 -0.77 -0.71 -12.19
C TYR A 6 0.17 0.49 -12.24
N SER A 7 1.49 0.27 -12.32
CA SER A 7 2.50 1.34 -12.29
C SER A 7 2.46 2.22 -11.04
N ILE A 8 2.00 1.67 -9.90
CA ILE A 8 1.88 2.38 -8.62
C ILE A 8 3.03 1.97 -7.70
N ALA A 9 3.94 2.90 -7.44
CA ALA A 9 5.04 2.70 -6.52
C ALA A 9 4.58 2.77 -5.05
N VAL A 10 4.77 1.69 -4.30
CA VAL A 10 4.46 1.60 -2.87
C VAL A 10 5.63 1.05 -2.07
N ARG A 11 5.62 1.23 -0.74
CA ARG A 11 6.58 0.56 0.16
C ARG A 11 5.87 -0.47 1.03
N THR A 12 6.38 -1.69 1.03
CA THR A 12 5.92 -2.77 1.90
C THR A 12 6.88 -2.96 3.09
N GLY A 13 6.43 -3.68 4.12
CA GLY A 13 7.25 -4.05 5.27
C GLY A 13 6.92 -3.27 6.53
N LEU A 14 7.90 -3.14 7.42
CA LEU A 14 7.76 -2.50 8.74
C LEU A 14 8.08 -0.99 8.76
N GLN A 15 8.49 -0.44 7.60
CA GLN A 15 8.86 0.98 7.42
C GLN A 15 9.77 1.57 8.52
N CYS A 16 10.74 0.78 9.02
CA CYS A 16 11.66 1.12 10.11
C CYS A 16 10.98 1.45 11.46
N ALA A 17 9.73 1.02 11.67
CA ALA A 17 8.92 1.30 12.86
C ALA A 17 8.37 0.01 13.52
N PRO A 18 9.22 -0.99 13.85
CA PRO A 18 8.76 -2.31 14.33
C PRO A 18 7.85 -2.24 15.56
N LYS A 19 8.15 -1.36 16.53
CA LYS A 19 7.31 -1.16 17.72
C LYS A 19 5.89 -0.67 17.42
N VAL A 20 5.70 0.11 16.35
CA VAL A 20 4.36 0.55 15.93
C VAL A 20 3.60 -0.64 15.37
N HIS A 21 4.27 -1.48 14.59
CA HIS A 21 3.68 -2.69 14.03
C HIS A 21 3.30 -3.72 15.12
N GLU A 22 4.06 -3.82 16.22
CA GLU A 22 3.68 -4.61 17.39
C GLU A 22 2.37 -4.08 18.00
N ASN A 23 2.25 -2.76 18.16
CA ASN A 23 1.07 -2.13 18.75
C ASN A 23 -0.21 -2.28 17.90
N ILE A 24 -0.09 -2.10 16.58
CA ILE A 24 -1.23 -2.22 15.65
C ILE A 24 -1.47 -3.66 15.16
N GLY A 25 -0.75 -4.64 15.71
CA GLY A 25 -0.93 -6.06 15.41
C GLY A 25 -0.49 -6.51 14.00
N THR A 26 0.38 -5.75 13.34
CA THR A 26 0.85 -6.07 11.97
C THR A 26 2.29 -6.59 11.94
N PHE A 27 2.95 -6.72 13.09
CA PHE A 27 4.33 -7.21 13.19
C PHE A 27 4.49 -8.63 12.63
N ASP A 28 3.63 -9.56 13.07
CA ASP A 28 3.67 -10.97 12.63
C ASP A 28 3.24 -11.15 11.17
N MET A 29 2.52 -10.17 10.61
CA MET A 29 2.16 -10.10 9.19
C MET A 29 3.28 -9.48 8.33
N HIS A 30 4.46 -9.24 8.91
CA HIS A 30 5.61 -8.58 8.28
C HIS A 30 5.34 -7.12 7.86
N GLY A 31 4.38 -6.47 8.51
CA GLY A 31 4.07 -5.05 8.38
C GLY A 31 2.90 -4.75 7.46
N THR A 32 2.99 -3.65 6.71
CA THR A 32 1.87 -3.13 5.89
C THR A 32 2.35 -2.64 4.53
N VAL A 33 1.40 -2.32 3.65
CA VAL A 33 1.62 -1.56 2.42
C VAL A 33 1.37 -0.09 2.71
N ARG A 34 2.31 0.79 2.36
CA ARG A 34 2.20 2.23 2.55
C ARG A 34 2.30 2.97 1.20
N MET A 35 1.25 3.74 0.90
CA MET A 35 1.24 4.77 -0.12
C MET A 35 1.56 6.13 0.54
N SER A 36 2.26 7.02 -0.15
CA SER A 36 2.64 8.33 0.39
C SER A 36 2.46 9.38 -0.69
N ILE A 37 1.57 10.33 -0.42
CA ILE A 37 1.20 11.42 -1.34
C ILE A 37 2.26 12.53 -1.24
N GLY A 38 2.71 13.04 -2.38
CA GLY A 38 3.64 14.17 -2.48
C GLY A 38 2.97 15.41 -3.09
N ALA A 39 3.71 16.52 -3.15
CA ALA A 39 3.20 17.79 -3.71
C ALA A 39 2.81 17.72 -5.20
N PHE A 40 3.28 16.70 -5.91
CA PHE A 40 3.00 16.47 -7.33
C PHE A 40 1.97 15.37 -7.58
N THR A 41 1.48 14.72 -6.53
CA THR A 41 0.45 13.69 -6.66
C THR A 41 -0.88 14.34 -7.04
N THR A 42 -1.52 13.80 -8.07
CA THR A 42 -2.80 14.27 -8.59
C THR A 42 -3.97 13.45 -8.06
N GLU A 43 -5.18 14.01 -8.08
CA GLU A 43 -6.40 13.28 -7.70
C GLU A 43 -6.62 12.04 -8.59
N SER A 44 -6.33 12.16 -9.90
CA SER A 44 -6.43 11.05 -10.86
C SER A 44 -5.52 9.86 -10.50
N GLU A 45 -4.31 10.13 -10.00
CA GLU A 45 -3.40 9.08 -9.51
C GLU A 45 -3.93 8.41 -8.23
N VAL A 46 -4.58 9.18 -7.36
CA VAL A 46 -5.24 8.63 -6.15
C VAL A 46 -6.42 7.75 -6.53
N ASP A 47 -7.26 8.20 -7.45
CA ASP A 47 -8.39 7.41 -7.96
C ASP A 47 -7.93 6.11 -8.61
N SER A 48 -6.86 6.18 -9.41
CA SER A 48 -6.22 5.00 -10.01
C SER A 48 -5.71 4.02 -8.94
N ALA A 49 -5.13 4.53 -7.86
CA ALA A 49 -4.67 3.69 -6.74
C ALA A 49 -5.82 3.05 -5.96
N ILE A 50 -6.93 3.76 -5.77
CA ILE A 50 -8.14 3.23 -5.15
C ILE A 50 -8.70 2.07 -6.00
N GLU A 51 -8.79 2.26 -7.31
CA GLU A 51 -9.34 1.23 -8.20
C GLU A 51 -8.45 -0.02 -8.25
N ALA A 52 -7.13 0.16 -8.35
CA ALA A 52 -6.17 -0.95 -8.28
C ALA A 52 -6.32 -1.76 -6.98
N VAL A 53 -6.50 -1.11 -5.84
CA VAL A 53 -6.70 -1.80 -4.55
C VAL A 53 -8.03 -2.55 -4.52
N LYS A 54 -9.11 -1.97 -5.05
CA LYS A 54 -10.41 -2.67 -5.14
C LYS A 54 -10.31 -3.91 -6.01
N GLU A 55 -9.68 -3.81 -7.18
CA GLU A 55 -9.47 -4.94 -8.07
C GLU A 55 -8.68 -6.05 -7.37
N ILE A 56 -7.54 -5.71 -6.76
CA ILE A 56 -6.73 -6.67 -6.00
C ILE A 56 -7.54 -7.33 -4.88
N ALA A 57 -8.33 -6.56 -4.14
CA ALA A 57 -9.19 -7.10 -3.07
C ALA A 57 -10.32 -8.00 -3.59
N SER A 58 -10.74 -7.82 -4.85
CA SER A 58 -11.76 -8.65 -5.50
C SER A 58 -11.21 -10.00 -6.01
N ILE A 59 -9.89 -10.11 -6.17
CA ILE A 59 -9.22 -11.37 -6.53
C ILE A 59 -9.39 -12.32 -5.34
N LYS A 60 -10.36 -13.23 -5.43
CA LYS A 60 -10.51 -14.32 -4.47
C LYS A 60 -9.37 -15.32 -4.67
N ASN A 61 -8.66 -15.59 -3.59
CA ASN A 61 -7.88 -16.81 -3.42
C ASN A 61 -8.81 -18.01 -3.18
#